data_AF-A0AA86X430-F1
#
_entry.id   AF-A0AA86X430-F1
#
_cell.length_a   1.000
_cell.length_b   1.000
_cell.length_c   1.000
_cell.angle_alpha   90.00
_cell.angle_beta   90.00
_cell.angle_gamma   90.00
#
_symmetry.space_group_name_H-M   'P 1'
#
loop_
_entity.id
_entity.type
_entity.pdbx_description
1 polymer ?
#
loop_
_entity_poly.entity_id
_entity_poly.type
_entity_poly.pdbx_seq_one_letter_code
_entity_poly.pdbx_strand_id
1 'polypeptide(L)'
;MSFTKKQVSNFLNDKILFRFTISSDFIIDFHEYEEFFTFDELEKIIKSNLTYWSSIYDIAPNNFMSNWKNLSDKFNLIRKYIFELEELNIEKINEQLYYNLSSSRESIEQDKMVYILSISSPIDKDSEIRKLKSFVSFYTQQSQDNLNEAIRNFIYLSKYNNAIGSYLSNTSQYVFYPALYLLRKNFSNIKENISDFETNIVAPLASKLKDISDDSDEQYREITSFTEDKHNKIQEQFDEKVSEFAESQKSLNDWQKEKQNKLKDLEETYKNKLSLETPEQLWNERAIEHQKRATKWTYFLIGAVLALISASVILVLVIHDYSLNVIKKEIPFISESFILISVISFFIYIVRVLIKIVMSNHHLATEYRQKAALTRFYQSLTYAGTDIDKDERLIIINSLFNRVETGLVKTDTSNDSDTILAILSKNIK
;
A
#
# COMPACT_ATOMS: atom_id res chain seq x y z
N MET A 1 -15.90 21.32 -1.33
CA MET A 1 -14.84 22.02 -2.08
C MET A 1 -15.57 22.74 -3.20
N SER A 2 -15.49 24.08 -3.30
CA SER A 2 -16.19 24.81 -4.38
C SER A 2 -15.45 24.60 -5.70
N PHE A 3 -16.18 24.37 -6.80
CA PHE A 3 -15.58 24.25 -8.12
C PHE A 3 -15.05 25.61 -8.59
N THR A 4 -13.86 25.62 -9.21
CA THR A 4 -13.36 26.85 -9.86
C THR A 4 -14.19 27.16 -11.09
N LYS A 5 -14.19 28.42 -11.54
CA LYS A 5 -14.92 28.83 -12.75
C LYS A 5 -14.49 27.99 -13.94
N LYS A 6 -13.18 27.76 -14.10
CA LYS A 6 -12.64 26.96 -15.19
C LYS A 6 -13.08 25.50 -15.15
N GLN A 7 -13.20 24.88 -13.97
CA GLN A 7 -13.68 23.51 -13.83
C GLN A 7 -15.13 23.38 -14.32
N VAL A 8 -15.98 24.34 -13.95
CA VAL A 8 -17.37 24.40 -14.43
C VAL A 8 -17.42 24.60 -15.94
N SER A 9 -16.68 25.58 -16.47
CA SER A 9 -16.65 25.87 -17.91
C SER A 9 -16.19 24.67 -18.73
N ASN A 10 -15.09 24.01 -18.34
CA ASN A 10 -14.59 22.83 -19.04
C ASN A 10 -15.62 21.68 -19.02
N PHE A 11 -16.32 21.49 -17.90
CA PHE A 11 -17.34 20.45 -17.81
C PHE A 11 -18.57 20.74 -18.67
N LEU A 12 -19.00 22.01 -18.75
CA LEU A 12 -20.22 22.41 -19.45
C LEU A 12 -20.00 22.58 -20.96
N ASN A 13 -18.90 23.18 -21.40
CA ASN A 13 -18.70 23.58 -22.80
C ASN A 13 -18.71 22.39 -23.77
N ASP A 14 -18.34 21.21 -23.29
CA ASP A 14 -18.37 19.97 -24.08
C ASP A 14 -19.80 19.43 -24.26
N LYS A 15 -20.72 19.75 -23.33
CA LYS A 15 -22.04 19.11 -23.20
C LYS A 15 -23.23 20.03 -23.43
N ILE A 16 -23.08 21.32 -23.15
CA ILE A 16 -24.17 22.31 -23.17
C ILE A 16 -23.72 23.54 -23.94
N LEU A 17 -24.55 23.96 -24.89
CA LEU A 17 -24.42 25.24 -25.60
C LEU A 17 -25.74 26.02 -25.54
N PHE A 18 -25.66 27.28 -25.94
CA PHE A 18 -26.79 28.21 -25.96
C PHE A 18 -26.92 28.85 -27.34
N ARG A 19 -28.15 29.05 -27.78
CA ARG A 19 -28.48 29.80 -29.00
C ARG A 19 -29.54 30.83 -28.68
N PHE A 20 -29.49 32.00 -29.30
CA PHE A 20 -30.56 33.00 -29.21
C PHE A 20 -31.55 32.86 -30.35
N THR A 21 -32.84 33.03 -30.05
CA THR A 21 -33.91 33.24 -31.02
C THR A 21 -34.51 34.62 -30.79
N ILE A 22 -34.46 35.47 -31.80
CA ILE A 22 -34.75 36.90 -31.72
C ILE A 22 -35.64 37.29 -32.90
N SER A 23 -36.76 37.96 -32.62
CA SER A 23 -37.65 38.45 -33.69
C SER A 23 -36.90 39.31 -34.70
N SER A 24 -37.27 39.21 -35.98
CA SER A 24 -36.75 40.02 -37.07
C SER A 24 -36.87 41.54 -36.83
N ASP A 25 -37.74 41.95 -35.91
CA ASP A 25 -37.93 43.34 -35.49
C ASP A 25 -36.78 43.91 -34.65
N PHE A 26 -35.90 43.04 -34.14
CA PHE A 26 -34.80 43.41 -33.24
C PHE A 26 -33.40 43.11 -33.81
N ILE A 27 -33.33 42.49 -34.98
CA ILE A 27 -32.08 42.14 -35.66
C ILE A 27 -32.03 42.80 -37.03
N ILE A 28 -30.86 43.23 -37.49
CA ILE A 28 -30.58 43.68 -38.85
C ILE A 28 -29.93 42.53 -39.62
N ASP A 29 -28.84 41.98 -39.09
CA ASP A 29 -28.07 40.90 -39.70
C ASP A 29 -27.50 39.96 -38.62
N PHE A 30 -28.33 39.01 -38.20
CA PHE A 30 -28.00 37.99 -37.19
C PHE A 30 -28.52 36.64 -37.66
N HIS A 31 -27.64 35.63 -37.69
CA HIS A 31 -27.96 34.28 -38.16
C HIS A 31 -28.10 33.33 -36.98
N GLU A 32 -29.33 33.18 -36.49
CA GLU A 32 -29.62 32.40 -35.26
C GLU A 32 -29.01 30.99 -35.29
N TYR A 33 -29.12 30.27 -36.41
CA TYR A 33 -28.72 28.86 -36.51
C TYR A 33 -27.22 28.62 -36.71
N GLU A 34 -26.42 29.68 -36.92
CA GLU A 34 -24.98 29.57 -37.13
C GLU A 34 -24.17 29.90 -35.87
N GLU A 35 -24.79 30.56 -34.88
CA GLU A 35 -24.12 31.03 -33.67
C GLU A 35 -24.50 30.22 -32.42
N PHE A 36 -23.53 29.50 -31.88
CA PHE A 36 -23.62 28.82 -30.58
C PHE A 36 -22.68 29.46 -29.57
N PHE A 37 -23.14 29.55 -28.33
CA PHE A 37 -22.41 30.17 -27.24
C PHE A 37 -22.20 29.18 -26.09
N THR A 38 -21.00 29.20 -25.53
CA THR A 38 -20.66 28.52 -24.28
C THR A 38 -21.32 29.18 -23.07
N PHE A 39 -21.26 28.54 -21.91
CA PHE A 39 -21.81 29.09 -20.66
C PHE A 39 -21.16 30.44 -20.29
N ASP A 40 -19.84 30.55 -20.47
CA ASP A 40 -19.10 31.80 -20.21
C ASP A 40 -19.40 32.89 -21.24
N GLU A 41 -19.55 32.53 -22.51
CA GLU A 41 -19.91 33.49 -23.56
C GLU A 41 -21.32 34.03 -23.35
N LEU A 42 -22.26 33.17 -22.93
CA LEU A 42 -23.60 33.58 -22.57
C LEU A 42 -23.58 34.62 -21.43
N GLU A 43 -22.79 34.39 -20.37
CA GLU A 43 -22.62 35.35 -19.28
C GLU A 43 -22.12 36.71 -19.80
N LYS A 44 -21.10 36.69 -20.67
CA LYS A 44 -20.51 37.90 -21.27
C LYS A 44 -21.52 38.65 -22.13
N ILE A 45 -22.31 37.95 -22.96
CA ILE A 45 -23.35 38.55 -23.80
C ILE A 45 -24.44 39.20 -22.94
N ILE A 46 -24.94 38.48 -21.94
CA ILE A 46 -25.97 39.00 -21.02
C ILE A 46 -25.47 40.27 -20.34
N LYS A 47 -24.26 40.24 -19.78
CA LYS A 47 -23.65 41.38 -19.09
C LYS A 47 -23.48 42.57 -20.03
N SER A 48 -22.87 42.36 -21.20
CA SER A 48 -22.62 43.38 -22.21
C SER A 48 -23.90 44.11 -22.62
N ASN A 49 -24.94 43.36 -22.99
CA ASN A 49 -26.21 43.94 -23.42
C ASN A 49 -26.97 44.60 -22.28
N LEU A 50 -27.01 43.99 -21.08
CA LEU A 50 -27.63 44.59 -19.90
C LEU A 50 -26.97 45.92 -19.55
N THR A 51 -25.64 45.96 -19.50
CA THR A 51 -24.89 47.20 -19.23
C THR A 51 -25.21 48.28 -20.26
N TYR A 52 -25.19 47.94 -21.55
CA TYR A 52 -25.51 48.91 -22.61
C TYR A 52 -26.93 49.47 -22.47
N TRP A 53 -27.95 48.61 -22.41
CA TRP A 53 -29.34 49.07 -22.36
C TRP A 53 -29.69 49.79 -21.04
N SER A 54 -29.00 49.44 -19.94
CA SER A 54 -29.10 50.18 -18.68
C SER A 54 -28.52 51.59 -18.79
N SER A 55 -27.38 51.75 -19.49
CA SER A 55 -26.78 53.09 -19.67
C SER A 55 -27.65 54.05 -20.49
N ILE A 56 -28.53 53.52 -21.34
CA ILE A 56 -29.47 54.30 -22.14
C ILE A 56 -30.78 54.58 -21.40
N TYR A 57 -31.14 53.72 -20.44
CA TYR A 57 -32.46 53.72 -19.79
C TYR A 57 -32.82 55.07 -19.13
N ASP A 58 -31.85 55.69 -18.44
CA ASP A 58 -32.06 56.98 -17.76
C ASP A 58 -32.23 58.15 -18.76
N ILE A 59 -31.76 57.99 -19.99
CA ILE A 59 -31.87 58.99 -21.06
C ILE A 59 -33.17 58.80 -21.84
N ALA A 60 -33.46 57.56 -22.21
CA ALA A 60 -34.64 57.17 -22.96
C ALA A 60 -35.12 55.79 -22.47
N PRO A 61 -36.27 55.73 -21.76
CA PRO A 61 -36.81 54.49 -21.24
C PRO A 61 -36.98 53.44 -22.35
N ASN A 62 -36.55 52.21 -22.06
CA ASN A 62 -36.63 51.11 -23.01
C ASN A 62 -36.93 49.78 -22.29
N ASN A 63 -37.64 48.88 -22.98
CA ASN A 63 -37.97 47.56 -22.42
C ASN A 63 -36.83 46.53 -22.60
N PHE A 64 -35.75 46.90 -23.28
CA PHE A 64 -34.62 46.02 -23.52
C PHE A 64 -33.82 45.76 -22.25
N MET A 65 -33.62 46.80 -21.43
CA MET A 65 -32.98 46.70 -20.13
C MET A 65 -33.66 45.67 -19.22
N SER A 66 -35.00 45.69 -19.12
CA SER A 66 -35.74 44.72 -18.30
C SER A 66 -35.69 43.30 -18.86
N ASN A 67 -35.71 43.13 -20.18
CA ASN A 67 -35.57 41.82 -20.84
C ASN A 67 -34.20 41.18 -20.55
N TRP A 68 -33.11 41.94 -20.69
CA TRP A 68 -31.77 41.47 -20.37
C TRP A 68 -31.57 41.24 -18.87
N LYS A 69 -32.20 42.06 -18.02
CA LYS A 69 -32.16 41.88 -16.57
C LYS A 69 -32.84 40.56 -16.16
N ASN A 70 -34.00 40.25 -16.71
CA ASN A 70 -34.70 38.99 -16.44
C ASN A 70 -33.83 37.77 -16.79
N LEU A 71 -33.20 37.80 -17.98
CA LEU A 71 -32.28 36.74 -18.39
C LEU A 71 -31.06 36.65 -17.48
N SER A 72 -30.50 37.80 -17.07
CA SER A 72 -29.39 37.86 -16.12
C SER A 72 -29.74 37.28 -14.75
N ASP A 73 -30.93 37.57 -14.22
CA ASP A 73 -31.37 37.08 -12.93
C ASP A 73 -31.53 35.54 -12.95
N LYS A 74 -32.12 35.01 -14.03
CA LYS A 74 -32.23 33.56 -14.26
C LYS A 74 -30.87 32.88 -14.40
N PHE A 75 -29.98 33.46 -15.21
CA PHE A 75 -28.63 32.94 -15.39
C PHE A 75 -27.85 32.92 -14.08
N ASN A 76 -27.93 33.99 -13.27
CA ASN A 76 -27.26 34.09 -11.98
C ASN A 76 -27.75 33.05 -10.97
N LEU A 77 -29.06 32.73 -10.98
CA LEU A 77 -29.62 31.67 -10.14
C LEU A 77 -29.02 30.30 -10.49
N ILE A 78 -28.90 30.00 -11.78
CA ILE A 78 -28.35 28.74 -12.26
C ILE A 78 -26.86 28.66 -12.00
N ARG A 79 -26.14 29.76 -12.26
CA ARG A 79 -24.73 29.87 -11.92
C ARG A 79 -24.53 29.56 -10.44
N LYS A 80 -25.23 30.25 -9.55
CA LYS A 80 -25.15 30.01 -8.10
C LYS A 80 -25.37 28.52 -7.76
N TYR A 81 -26.42 27.91 -8.31
CA TYR A 81 -26.70 26.48 -8.12
C TYR A 81 -25.51 25.59 -8.52
N ILE A 82 -24.93 25.80 -9.71
CA ILE A 82 -23.83 24.98 -10.23
C ILE A 82 -22.59 25.06 -9.32
N PHE A 83 -22.26 26.26 -8.84
CA PHE A 83 -21.11 26.46 -7.95
C PHE A 83 -21.32 25.92 -6.52
N GLU A 84 -22.57 25.67 -6.12
CA GLU A 84 -22.92 25.09 -4.82
C GLU A 84 -23.01 23.54 -4.85
N LEU A 85 -22.83 22.90 -6.02
CA LEU A 85 -22.85 21.44 -6.13
C LEU A 85 -21.63 20.79 -5.46
N GLU A 86 -21.85 19.64 -4.80
CA GLU A 86 -20.75 18.80 -4.30
C GLU A 86 -20.04 18.04 -5.43
N GLU A 87 -20.80 17.63 -6.45
CA GLU A 87 -20.31 16.93 -7.64
C GLU A 87 -21.03 17.47 -8.90
N LEU A 88 -20.26 17.73 -9.96
CA LEU A 88 -20.81 18.18 -11.25
C LEU A 88 -21.59 17.05 -11.91
N ASN A 89 -22.92 17.15 -11.88
CA ASN A 89 -23.83 16.17 -12.47
C ASN A 89 -24.62 16.80 -13.62
N ILE A 90 -24.43 16.28 -14.83
CA ILE A 90 -25.01 16.86 -16.05
C ILE A 90 -26.54 16.76 -16.10
N GLU A 91 -27.13 15.68 -15.54
CA GLU A 91 -28.58 15.49 -15.52
C GLU A 91 -29.24 16.55 -14.64
N LYS A 92 -28.72 16.77 -13.43
CA LYS A 92 -29.19 17.81 -12.50
C LYS A 92 -29.04 19.20 -13.10
N ILE A 93 -27.93 19.48 -13.77
CA ILE A 93 -27.69 20.78 -14.41
C ILE A 93 -28.67 20.99 -15.57
N ASN A 94 -28.90 19.98 -16.40
CA ASN A 94 -29.89 20.04 -17.48
C ASN A 94 -31.31 20.25 -16.95
N GLU A 95 -31.67 19.62 -15.83
CA GLU A 95 -32.96 19.83 -15.15
C GLU A 95 -33.11 21.30 -14.72
N GLN A 96 -32.09 21.87 -14.05
CA GLN A 96 -32.14 23.27 -13.62
C GLN A 96 -32.19 24.25 -14.80
N LEU A 97 -31.43 24.01 -15.86
CA LEU A 97 -31.46 24.82 -17.08
C LEU A 97 -32.85 24.76 -17.74
N TYR A 98 -33.46 23.58 -17.78
CA TYR A 98 -34.77 23.37 -18.39
C TYR A 98 -35.88 24.13 -17.66
N TYR A 99 -35.90 24.08 -16.32
CA TYR A 99 -36.96 24.71 -15.54
C TYR A 99 -36.74 26.20 -15.29
N ASN A 100 -35.50 26.66 -15.18
CA ASN A 100 -35.21 28.03 -14.76
C ASN A 100 -34.69 28.94 -15.89
N LEU A 101 -34.06 28.40 -16.94
CA LEU A 101 -33.54 29.19 -18.06
C LEU A 101 -34.47 29.14 -19.28
N SER A 102 -34.60 27.95 -19.87
CA SER A 102 -35.39 27.72 -21.06
C SER A 102 -35.78 26.25 -21.18
N SER A 103 -37.08 26.00 -21.39
CA SER A 103 -37.60 24.68 -21.72
C SER A 103 -37.38 24.32 -23.20
N SER A 104 -37.03 25.29 -24.03
CA SER A 104 -36.72 25.06 -25.45
C SER A 104 -35.28 24.62 -25.60
N ARG A 105 -35.08 23.39 -26.07
CA ARG A 105 -33.76 22.80 -26.29
C ARG A 105 -33.77 21.80 -27.43
N GLU A 106 -32.61 21.57 -28.02
CA GLU A 106 -32.37 20.57 -29.06
C GLU A 106 -31.12 19.76 -28.75
N SER A 107 -31.06 18.53 -29.24
CA SER A 107 -29.89 17.66 -29.16
C SER A 107 -29.25 17.63 -30.55
N ILE A 108 -27.97 18.00 -30.63
CA ILE A 108 -27.23 18.08 -31.91
C ILE A 108 -26.34 16.84 -32.09
N GLU A 109 -25.81 16.29 -31.00
CA GLU A 109 -25.00 15.06 -30.95
C GLU A 109 -25.49 14.18 -29.77
N GLN A 110 -25.07 12.91 -29.73
CA GLN A 110 -25.56 11.91 -28.76
C GLN A 110 -25.51 12.38 -27.28
N ASP A 111 -24.63 13.33 -26.94
CA ASP A 111 -24.48 13.86 -25.57
C ASP A 111 -24.43 15.40 -25.48
N LYS A 112 -24.76 16.14 -26.55
CA LYS A 112 -24.68 17.60 -26.57
C LYS A 112 -26.05 18.26 -26.70
N MET A 113 -26.38 19.09 -25.72
CA MET A 113 -27.65 19.82 -25.62
C MET A 113 -27.47 21.30 -25.93
N VAL A 114 -28.37 21.86 -26.71
CA VAL A 114 -28.42 23.30 -26.99
C VAL A 114 -29.70 23.90 -26.45
N TYR A 115 -29.56 24.86 -25.53
CA TYR A 115 -30.68 25.61 -24.97
C TYR A 115 -30.96 26.84 -25.81
N ILE A 116 -32.22 27.00 -26.23
CA ILE A 116 -32.67 28.07 -27.11
C ILE A 116 -33.28 29.18 -26.25
N LEU A 117 -32.71 30.37 -26.31
CA LEU A 117 -33.06 31.53 -25.50
C LEU A 117 -33.81 32.55 -26.34
N SER A 118 -35.12 32.70 -26.09
CA SER A 118 -35.91 33.74 -26.74
C SER A 118 -35.72 35.07 -26.05
N ILE A 119 -35.34 36.12 -26.78
CA ILE A 119 -35.23 37.47 -26.24
C ILE A 119 -35.81 38.53 -27.18
N SER A 120 -36.62 39.43 -26.61
CA SER A 120 -37.23 40.55 -27.34
C SER A 120 -36.35 41.80 -27.25
N SER A 121 -35.13 41.72 -27.77
CA SER A 121 -34.16 42.81 -27.72
C SER A 121 -33.08 42.67 -28.80
N PRO A 122 -32.51 43.78 -29.30
CA PRO A 122 -31.30 43.71 -30.10
C PRO A 122 -30.12 43.18 -29.29
N ILE A 123 -29.24 42.44 -29.95
CA ILE A 123 -28.09 41.75 -29.37
C ILE A 123 -26.77 42.30 -29.93
N ASP A 124 -25.74 42.38 -29.09
CA ASP A 124 -24.39 42.80 -29.48
C ASP A 124 -23.62 41.84 -30.41
N LYS A 125 -24.25 40.72 -30.76
CA LYS A 125 -23.77 39.74 -31.75
C LYS A 125 -24.29 39.99 -33.16
N ASP A 126 -25.32 40.82 -33.32
CA ASP A 126 -25.76 41.27 -34.63
C ASP A 126 -24.61 41.98 -35.35
N SER A 127 -24.29 41.57 -36.57
CA SER A 127 -23.13 42.06 -37.33
C SER A 127 -23.24 43.58 -37.57
N GLU A 128 -24.46 44.11 -37.59
CA GLU A 128 -24.81 45.49 -37.84
C GLU A 128 -25.22 46.24 -36.56
N ILE A 129 -24.95 45.69 -35.37
CA ILE A 129 -25.27 46.34 -34.09
C ILE A 129 -24.69 47.74 -33.99
N ARG A 130 -23.54 48.01 -34.61
CA ARG A 130 -22.91 49.33 -34.62
C ARG A 130 -23.81 50.39 -35.28
N LYS A 131 -24.48 50.05 -36.38
CA LYS A 131 -25.42 50.96 -37.06
C LYS A 131 -26.57 51.30 -36.13
N LEU A 132 -27.10 50.29 -35.42
CA LEU A 132 -28.14 50.49 -34.43
C LEU A 132 -27.69 51.38 -33.27
N LYS A 133 -26.53 51.11 -32.65
CA LYS A 133 -26.03 51.91 -31.53
C LYS A 133 -25.78 53.37 -31.92
N SER A 134 -25.28 53.60 -33.14
CA SER A 134 -25.10 54.94 -33.69
C SER A 134 -26.44 55.65 -33.90
N PHE A 135 -27.47 54.93 -34.36
CA PHE A 135 -28.82 55.46 -34.43
C PHE A 135 -29.40 55.77 -33.05
N VAL A 136 -29.25 54.88 -32.06
CA VAL A 136 -29.72 55.11 -30.69
C VAL A 136 -29.08 56.37 -30.10
N SER A 137 -27.75 56.53 -30.28
CA SER A 137 -27.05 57.73 -29.83
C SER A 137 -27.61 58.99 -30.49
N PHE A 138 -27.83 58.97 -31.82
CA PHE A 138 -28.50 60.08 -32.51
C PHE A 138 -29.91 60.33 -31.97
N TYR A 139 -30.73 59.29 -31.85
CA TYR A 139 -32.13 59.39 -31.45
C TYR A 139 -32.27 60.01 -30.06
N THR A 140 -31.49 59.53 -29.09
CA THR A 140 -31.51 60.03 -27.70
C THR A 140 -31.12 61.51 -27.58
N GLN A 141 -30.39 62.08 -28.55
CA GLN A 141 -30.11 63.51 -28.62
C GLN A 141 -31.27 64.32 -29.21
N GLN A 142 -32.12 63.70 -30.02
CA GLN A 142 -33.25 64.35 -30.70
C GLN A 142 -34.58 64.17 -29.97
N SER A 143 -34.78 63.02 -29.32
CA SER A 143 -36.04 62.61 -28.71
C SER A 143 -35.83 61.55 -27.62
N GLN A 144 -36.75 61.53 -26.66
CA GLN A 144 -36.88 60.48 -25.65
C GLN A 144 -38.17 59.66 -25.85
N ASP A 145 -38.98 60.01 -26.86
CA ASP A 145 -40.28 59.39 -27.12
C ASP A 145 -40.11 57.97 -27.66
N ASN A 146 -40.71 56.98 -27.02
CA ASN A 146 -40.84 55.59 -27.48
C ASN A 146 -39.62 55.01 -28.24
N LEU A 147 -38.47 54.93 -27.56
CA LEU A 147 -37.22 54.42 -28.14
C LEU A 147 -37.37 52.99 -28.71
N ASN A 148 -38.22 52.15 -28.12
CA ASN A 148 -38.49 50.80 -28.60
C ASN A 148 -39.03 50.80 -30.03
N GLU A 149 -40.05 51.61 -30.32
CA GLU A 149 -40.62 51.73 -31.67
C GLU A 149 -39.65 52.42 -32.62
N ALA A 150 -38.87 53.39 -32.13
CA ALA A 150 -37.84 54.03 -32.95
C ALA A 150 -36.80 53.02 -33.46
N ILE A 151 -36.36 52.11 -32.59
CA ILE A 151 -35.44 51.03 -32.92
C ILE A 151 -36.09 50.05 -33.92
N ARG A 152 -37.34 49.62 -33.69
CA ARG A 152 -38.07 48.74 -34.63
C ARG A 152 -38.17 49.36 -36.02
N ASN A 153 -38.53 50.64 -36.09
CA ASN A 153 -38.62 51.37 -37.36
C ASN A 153 -37.26 51.52 -38.03
N PHE A 154 -36.20 51.82 -37.27
CA PHE A 154 -34.84 51.88 -37.80
C PHE A 154 -34.39 50.54 -38.38
N ILE A 155 -34.63 49.44 -37.67
CA ILE A 155 -34.29 48.08 -38.12
C ILE A 155 -35.06 47.73 -39.39
N TYR A 156 -36.37 48.00 -39.41
CA TYR A 156 -37.21 47.79 -40.58
C TYR A 156 -36.69 48.58 -41.80
N LEU A 157 -36.45 49.88 -41.65
CA LEU A 157 -35.97 50.74 -42.74
C LEU A 157 -34.56 50.35 -43.20
N SER A 158 -33.70 49.85 -42.31
CA SER A 158 -32.37 49.35 -42.67
C SER A 158 -32.43 48.13 -43.59
N LYS A 159 -33.49 47.32 -43.49
CA LYS A 159 -33.76 46.19 -44.39
C LYS A 159 -34.52 46.61 -45.65
N TYR A 160 -35.41 47.60 -45.52
CA TYR A 160 -36.34 48.02 -46.57
C TYR A 160 -36.22 49.53 -46.86
N ASN A 161 -35.11 49.91 -47.50
CA ASN A 161 -34.79 51.32 -47.80
C ASN A 161 -35.86 52.05 -48.64
N ASN A 162 -36.68 51.32 -49.40
CA ASN A 162 -37.77 51.89 -50.20
C ASN A 162 -38.89 52.54 -49.35
N ALA A 163 -39.02 52.17 -48.08
CA ALA A 163 -40.03 52.73 -47.18
C ALA A 163 -39.60 54.06 -46.51
N ILE A 164 -38.35 54.51 -46.67
CA ILE A 164 -37.82 55.72 -46.01
C ILE A 164 -38.70 56.95 -46.31
N GLY A 165 -39.17 57.09 -47.55
CA GLY A 165 -39.96 58.25 -47.98
C GLY A 165 -41.28 58.42 -47.22
N SER A 166 -42.03 57.33 -46.99
CA SER A 166 -43.30 57.40 -46.26
C SER A 166 -43.09 57.69 -44.77
N TYR A 167 -42.02 57.15 -44.19
CA TYR A 167 -41.70 57.33 -42.77
C TYR A 167 -41.23 58.77 -42.48
N LEU A 168 -40.55 59.43 -43.42
CA LEU A 168 -40.11 60.82 -43.29
C LEU A 168 -41.27 61.82 -43.21
N SER A 169 -42.44 61.48 -43.75
CA SER A 169 -43.62 62.34 -43.69
C SER A 169 -44.47 62.18 -42.42
N ASN A 170 -44.09 61.24 -41.54
CA ASN A 170 -44.85 60.93 -40.33
C ASN A 170 -44.59 61.96 -39.21
N THR A 171 -45.62 62.31 -38.45
CA THR A 171 -45.52 63.28 -37.34
C THR A 171 -44.93 62.69 -36.06
N SER A 172 -45.00 61.36 -35.88
CA SER A 172 -44.46 60.68 -34.71
C SER A 172 -42.93 60.62 -34.78
N GLN A 173 -42.26 61.09 -33.72
CA GLN A 173 -40.79 61.22 -33.67
C GLN A 173 -40.07 59.87 -33.85
N TYR A 174 -40.61 58.81 -33.25
CA TYR A 174 -40.11 57.44 -33.38
C TYR A 174 -40.31 56.81 -34.77
N VAL A 175 -41.01 57.47 -35.69
CA VAL A 175 -41.13 57.07 -37.11
C VAL A 175 -40.27 57.98 -37.99
N PHE A 176 -40.33 59.29 -37.73
CA PHE A 176 -39.63 60.33 -38.47
C PHE A 176 -38.11 60.24 -38.37
N TYR A 177 -37.56 60.19 -37.16
CA TYR A 177 -36.11 60.25 -36.94
C TYR A 177 -35.33 59.05 -37.47
N PRO A 178 -35.82 57.80 -37.40
CA PRO A 178 -35.22 56.67 -38.11
C PRO A 178 -35.02 56.92 -39.61
N ALA A 179 -36.05 57.42 -40.29
CA ALA A 179 -35.99 57.73 -41.71
C ALA A 179 -35.03 58.88 -42.01
N LEU A 180 -35.09 59.95 -41.22
CA LEU A 180 -34.19 61.09 -41.36
C LEU A 180 -32.72 60.68 -41.16
N TYR A 181 -32.43 59.83 -40.17
CA TYR A 181 -31.08 59.36 -39.88
C TYR A 181 -30.49 58.56 -41.05
N LEU A 182 -31.25 57.60 -41.58
CA LEU A 182 -30.81 56.78 -42.71
C LEU A 182 -30.63 57.62 -43.98
N LEU A 183 -31.54 58.56 -44.22
CA LEU A 183 -31.43 59.48 -45.35
C LEU A 183 -30.19 60.37 -45.24
N ARG A 184 -29.93 60.93 -44.05
CA ARG A 184 -28.72 61.72 -43.78
C ARG A 184 -27.46 60.88 -44.01
N LYS A 185 -27.45 59.61 -43.60
CA LYS A 185 -26.33 58.70 -43.85
C LYS A 185 -26.12 58.42 -45.34
N ASN A 186 -27.20 58.20 -46.09
CA ASN A 186 -27.14 57.95 -47.53
C ASN A 186 -26.63 59.17 -48.33
N PHE A 187 -26.90 60.39 -47.86
CA PHE A 187 -26.44 61.62 -48.53
C PHE A 187 -25.11 62.17 -48.03
N SER A 188 -24.61 61.70 -46.89
CA SER A 188 -23.37 62.21 -46.30
C SER A 188 -22.16 61.42 -46.79
N ASN A 189 -21.19 62.10 -47.39
CA ASN A 189 -19.85 61.54 -47.69
C ASN A 189 -19.00 61.32 -46.42
N ILE A 190 -19.49 61.69 -45.24
CA ILE A 190 -18.76 61.60 -43.97
C ILE A 190 -19.06 60.25 -43.30
N LYS A 191 -18.05 59.37 -43.30
CA LYS A 191 -18.01 58.10 -42.57
C LYS A 191 -18.00 58.34 -41.05
N GLU A 192 -19.19 58.36 -40.45
CA GLU A 192 -19.42 58.40 -38.99
C GLU A 192 -18.84 59.62 -38.24
N ASN A 193 -19.47 60.00 -37.12
CA ASN A 193 -18.93 61.05 -36.27
C ASN A 193 -17.73 60.49 -35.48
N ILE A 194 -16.68 61.29 -35.28
CA ILE A 194 -15.50 60.89 -34.49
C ILE A 194 -15.92 60.44 -33.08
N SER A 195 -16.86 61.16 -32.45
CA SER A 195 -17.39 60.78 -31.14
C SER A 195 -18.12 59.43 -31.16
N ASP A 196 -18.84 59.13 -32.24
CA ASP A 196 -19.55 57.86 -32.41
C ASP A 196 -18.54 56.73 -32.64
N PHE A 197 -17.46 56.99 -33.37
CA PHE A 197 -16.37 56.04 -33.57
C PHE A 197 -15.66 55.73 -32.24
N GLU A 198 -15.29 56.76 -31.47
CA GLU A 198 -14.67 56.58 -30.16
C GLU A 198 -15.58 55.81 -29.20
N THR A 199 -16.87 56.18 -29.13
CA THR A 199 -17.82 55.59 -28.18
C THR A 199 -18.26 54.18 -28.56
N ASN A 200 -18.46 53.90 -29.86
CA ASN A 200 -19.00 52.61 -30.31
C ASN A 200 -17.92 51.61 -30.74
N ILE A 201 -16.66 52.04 -30.95
CA ILE A 201 -15.56 51.18 -31.39
C ILE A 201 -14.38 51.21 -30.43
N VAL A 202 -13.79 52.37 -30.21
CA VAL A 202 -12.54 52.46 -29.43
C VAL A 202 -12.79 52.06 -27.98
N ALA A 203 -13.80 52.63 -27.32
CA ALA A 203 -14.12 52.33 -25.94
C ALA A 203 -14.52 50.85 -25.72
N PRO A 204 -15.41 50.24 -26.54
CA PRO A 204 -15.73 48.82 -26.42
C PRO A 204 -14.54 47.90 -26.70
N LEU A 205 -13.67 48.23 -27.68
CA LEU A 205 -12.46 47.44 -27.96
C LEU A 205 -11.46 47.53 -26.80
N ALA A 206 -11.23 48.72 -26.27
CA ALA A 206 -10.36 48.92 -25.11
C ALA A 206 -10.88 48.17 -23.89
N SER A 207 -12.19 48.22 -23.64
CA SER A 207 -12.84 47.45 -22.57
C SER A 207 -12.68 45.95 -22.78
N LYS A 208 -12.96 45.44 -23.99
CA LYS A 208 -12.80 44.01 -24.31
C LYS A 208 -11.35 43.54 -24.13
N LEU A 209 -10.38 44.35 -24.54
CA LEU A 209 -8.97 44.03 -24.38
C LEU A 209 -8.56 43.98 -22.91
N LYS A 210 -9.07 44.93 -22.11
CA LYS A 210 -8.87 44.93 -20.66
C LYS A 210 -9.50 43.71 -20.01
N ASP A 211 -10.76 43.40 -20.35
CA ASP A 211 -11.45 42.22 -19.82
C ASP A 211 -10.72 40.91 -20.17
N ILE A 212 -10.14 40.80 -21.39
CA ILE A 212 -9.30 39.66 -21.78
C ILE A 212 -8.02 39.58 -20.93
N SER A 213 -7.37 40.72 -20.68
CA SER A 213 -6.17 40.77 -19.85
C SER A 213 -6.48 40.36 -18.40
N ASP A 214 -7.55 40.91 -17.82
CA ASP A 214 -7.95 40.64 -16.45
C ASP A 214 -8.37 39.16 -16.28
N ASP A 215 -9.12 38.59 -17.24
CA ASP A 215 -9.52 37.17 -17.25
C ASP A 215 -8.32 36.24 -17.45
N SER A 216 -7.33 36.64 -18.27
CA SER A 216 -6.07 35.89 -18.42
C SER A 216 -5.26 35.85 -17.12
N ASP A 217 -5.16 36.99 -16.42
CA ASP A 217 -4.46 37.07 -15.13
C ASP A 217 -5.17 36.25 -14.04
N GLU A 218 -6.51 36.26 -14.03
CA GLU A 218 -7.31 35.42 -13.12
C GLU A 218 -7.09 33.94 -13.41
N GLN A 219 -7.17 33.52 -14.68
CA GLN A 219 -6.91 32.13 -15.08
C GLN A 219 -5.49 31.68 -14.68
N TYR A 220 -4.48 32.53 -14.86
CA TYR A 220 -3.12 32.21 -14.45
C TYR A 220 -3.00 31.98 -12.94
N ARG A 221 -3.67 32.81 -12.13
CA ARG A 221 -3.72 32.64 -10.67
C ARG A 221 -4.44 31.37 -10.25
N GLU A 222 -5.59 31.06 -10.87
CA GLU A 222 -6.34 29.82 -10.59
C GLU A 222 -5.53 28.57 -10.93
N ILE A 223 -4.85 28.55 -12.08
CA ILE A 223 -4.01 27.41 -12.48
C ILE A 223 -2.84 27.23 -11.52
N THR A 224 -2.19 28.33 -11.13
CA THR A 224 -1.06 28.30 -10.21
C THR A 224 -1.48 27.77 -8.84
N SER A 225 -2.57 28.30 -8.26
CA SER A 225 -3.05 27.86 -6.94
C SER A 225 -3.54 26.41 -6.95
N PHE A 226 -4.22 25.97 -8.01
CA PHE A 226 -4.62 24.57 -8.16
C PHE A 226 -3.40 23.63 -8.28
N THR A 227 -2.38 24.05 -9.03
CA THR A 227 -1.15 23.26 -9.20
C THR A 227 -0.40 23.14 -7.88
N GLU A 228 -0.29 24.24 -7.12
CA GLU A 228 0.31 24.25 -5.79
C GLU A 228 -0.46 23.38 -4.79
N ASP A 229 -1.80 23.48 -4.73
CA ASP A 229 -2.64 22.63 -3.86
C ASP A 229 -2.46 21.14 -4.17
N LYS A 230 -2.50 20.78 -5.47
CA LYS A 230 -2.29 19.39 -5.90
C LYS A 230 -0.88 18.90 -5.61
N HIS A 231 0.13 19.74 -5.83
CA HIS A 231 1.51 19.41 -5.51
C HIS A 231 1.68 19.14 -4.02
N ASN A 232 1.17 20.03 -3.16
CA ASN A 232 1.23 19.87 -1.70
C ASN A 232 0.52 18.59 -1.25
N LYS A 233 -0.66 18.29 -1.80
CA LYS A 233 -1.41 17.07 -1.46
C LYS A 233 -0.70 15.79 -1.90
N ILE A 234 -0.07 15.81 -3.07
CA ILE A 234 0.77 14.69 -3.54
C ILE A 234 2.00 14.53 -2.64
N GLN A 235 2.62 15.65 -2.25
CA GLN A 235 3.78 15.66 -1.36
C GLN A 235 3.43 15.08 0.01
N GLU A 236 2.32 15.49 0.62
CA GLU A 236 1.84 14.93 1.90
C GLU A 236 1.62 13.41 1.80
N GLN A 237 0.94 12.93 0.75
CA GLN A 237 0.72 11.49 0.54
C GLN A 237 2.04 10.73 0.30
N PHE A 238 2.98 11.34 -0.41
CA PHE A 238 4.28 10.75 -0.64
C PHE A 238 5.08 10.65 0.65
N ASP A 239 5.11 11.70 1.47
CA ASP A 239 5.81 11.73 2.75
C ASP A 239 5.21 10.73 3.76
N GLU A 240 3.88 10.57 3.77
CA GLU A 240 3.18 9.52 4.53
C GLU A 240 3.63 8.12 4.08
N LYS A 241 3.65 7.86 2.76
CA LYS A 241 4.09 6.56 2.22
C LYS A 241 5.56 6.26 2.45
N VAL A 242 6.42 7.27 2.39
CA VAL A 242 7.84 7.14 2.75
C VAL A 242 7.99 6.75 4.22
N SER A 243 7.20 7.35 5.11
CA SER A 243 7.20 7.03 6.54
C SER A 243 6.73 5.60 6.80
N GLU A 244 5.60 5.18 6.19
CA GLU A 244 5.10 3.79 6.26
C GLU A 244 6.15 2.77 5.76
N PHE A 245 6.84 3.11 4.66
CA PHE A 245 7.88 2.24 4.08
C PHE A 245 9.10 2.13 5.00
N ALA A 246 9.53 3.24 5.61
CA ALA A 246 10.63 3.24 6.56
C ALA A 246 10.33 2.38 7.80
N GLU A 247 9.10 2.45 8.34
CA GLU A 247 8.66 1.59 9.44
C GLU A 247 8.62 0.11 9.03
N SER A 248 8.09 -0.18 7.84
CA SER A 248 8.05 -1.53 7.28
C SER A 248 9.46 -2.12 7.09
N GLN A 249 10.39 -1.31 6.57
CA GLN A 249 11.78 -1.73 6.38
C GLN A 249 12.49 -1.99 7.70
N LYS A 250 12.24 -1.17 8.73
CA LYS A 250 12.75 -1.40 10.08
C LYS A 250 12.21 -2.71 10.66
N SER A 251 10.90 -2.94 10.56
CA SER A 251 10.26 -4.17 11.03
C SER A 251 10.83 -5.43 10.34
N LEU A 252 11.05 -5.37 9.02
CA LEU A 252 11.67 -6.47 8.27
C LEU A 252 13.11 -6.74 8.70
N ASN A 253 13.91 -5.69 8.91
CA ASN A 253 15.28 -5.83 9.40
C ASN A 253 15.33 -6.43 10.80
N ASP A 254 14.44 -5.98 11.70
CA ASP A 254 14.33 -6.52 13.06
C ASP A 254 13.90 -7.99 13.04
N TRP A 255 12.90 -8.34 12.23
CA TRP A 255 12.47 -9.73 12.01
C TRP A 255 13.60 -10.60 11.45
N GLN A 256 14.33 -10.11 10.43
CA GLN A 256 15.44 -10.83 9.84
C GLN A 256 16.54 -11.11 10.87
N LYS A 257 16.89 -10.10 11.68
CA LYS A 257 17.87 -10.24 12.75
C LYS A 257 17.41 -11.23 13.82
N GLU A 258 16.15 -11.16 14.23
CA GLU A 258 15.56 -12.10 15.19
C GLU A 258 15.61 -13.54 14.66
N LYS A 259 15.22 -13.77 13.41
CA LYS A 259 15.26 -15.09 12.78
C LYS A 259 16.67 -15.62 12.64
N GLN A 260 17.61 -14.77 12.24
CA GLN A 260 19.01 -15.17 12.10
C GLN A 260 19.64 -15.55 13.44
N ASN A 261 19.31 -14.84 14.52
CA ASN A 261 19.74 -15.20 15.87
C ASN A 261 19.12 -16.54 16.32
N LYS A 262 17.80 -16.70 16.18
CA LYS A 262 17.12 -17.97 16.52
C LYS A 262 17.66 -19.16 15.74
N LEU A 263 18.04 -18.97 14.48
CA LEU A 263 18.62 -20.04 13.65
C LEU A 263 20.02 -20.41 14.11
N LYS A 264 20.86 -19.43 14.47
CA LYS A 264 22.18 -19.67 15.07
C LYS A 264 22.07 -20.41 16.42
N ASP A 265 21.18 -19.96 17.30
CA ASP A 265 20.96 -20.61 18.60
C ASP A 265 20.49 -22.07 18.43
N LEU A 266 19.61 -22.30 17.45
CA LEU A 266 19.13 -23.64 17.11
C LEU A 266 20.24 -24.52 16.54
N GLU A 267 21.07 -23.97 15.64
CA GLU A 267 22.22 -24.67 15.07
C GLU A 267 23.23 -25.07 16.15
N GLU A 268 23.56 -24.16 17.07
CA GLU A 268 24.45 -24.43 18.20
C GLU A 268 23.87 -25.47 19.14
N THR A 269 22.58 -25.36 19.48
CA THR A 269 21.86 -26.34 20.31
C THR A 269 21.88 -27.73 19.67
N TYR A 270 21.62 -27.81 18.36
CA TYR A 270 21.58 -29.07 17.63
C TYR A 270 22.98 -29.71 17.50
N LYS A 271 24.01 -28.89 17.25
CA LYS A 271 25.40 -29.34 17.22
C LYS A 271 25.85 -29.88 18.58
N ASN A 272 25.50 -29.20 19.67
CA ASN A 272 25.78 -29.65 21.04
C ASN A 272 25.04 -30.96 21.36
N LYS A 273 23.77 -31.08 20.95
CA LYS A 273 23.00 -32.32 21.11
C LYS A 273 23.66 -33.49 20.37
N LEU A 274 23.99 -33.34 19.09
CA LEU A 274 24.57 -34.41 18.27
C LEU A 274 25.94 -34.86 18.79
N SER A 275 26.76 -33.92 19.30
CA SER A 275 28.07 -34.23 19.88
C SER A 275 28.00 -35.05 21.18
N LEU A 276 26.89 -34.97 21.93
CA LEU A 276 26.75 -35.60 23.26
C LEU A 276 25.82 -36.82 23.26
N GLU A 277 24.93 -36.94 22.28
CA GLU A 277 24.05 -38.10 22.10
C GLU A 277 24.83 -39.34 21.59
N THR A 278 25.82 -39.13 20.71
CA THR A 278 26.64 -40.21 20.15
C THR A 278 27.45 -40.97 21.23
N PRO A 279 28.11 -40.29 22.20
CA PRO A 279 28.77 -40.96 23.32
C PRO A 279 27.82 -41.70 24.28
N GLU A 280 26.64 -41.15 24.61
CA GLU A 280 25.66 -41.83 25.50
C GLU A 280 25.22 -43.16 24.90
N GLN A 281 24.88 -43.18 23.60
CA GLN A 281 24.48 -44.39 22.89
C GLN A 281 25.61 -45.43 22.91
N LEU A 282 26.84 -45.02 22.60
CA LEU A 282 28.00 -45.91 22.61
C LEU A 282 28.25 -46.57 23.98
N TRP A 283 28.15 -45.81 25.08
CA TRP A 283 28.35 -46.33 26.43
C TRP A 283 27.22 -47.28 26.85
N ASN A 284 25.98 -46.95 26.52
CA ASN A 284 24.83 -47.83 26.77
C ASN A 284 24.94 -49.16 25.99
N GLU A 285 25.33 -49.11 24.73
CA GLU A 285 25.54 -50.31 23.91
C GLU A 285 26.61 -51.22 24.51
N ARG A 286 27.77 -50.67 24.88
CA ARG A 286 28.85 -51.42 25.54
C ARG A 286 28.42 -52.00 26.89
N ALA A 287 27.68 -51.24 27.69
CA ALA A 287 27.15 -51.72 28.96
C ALA A 287 26.21 -52.92 28.79
N ILE A 288 25.32 -52.87 27.79
CA ILE A 288 24.40 -53.97 27.45
C ILE A 288 25.21 -55.19 26.98
N GLU A 289 26.21 -54.99 26.13
CA GLU A 289 27.06 -56.08 25.62
C GLU A 289 27.81 -56.81 26.76
N HIS A 290 28.47 -56.06 27.64
CA HIS A 290 29.20 -56.63 28.78
C HIS A 290 28.27 -57.28 29.79
N GLN A 291 27.05 -56.75 30.00
CA GLN A 291 26.06 -57.42 30.84
C GLN A 291 25.63 -58.76 30.24
N LYS A 292 25.33 -58.81 28.93
CA LYS A 292 24.98 -60.07 28.24
C LYS A 292 26.12 -61.09 28.35
N ARG A 293 27.37 -60.65 28.19
CA ARG A 293 28.56 -61.50 28.38
C ARG A 293 28.66 -61.98 29.83
N ALA A 294 28.48 -61.10 30.82
CA ALA A 294 28.49 -61.47 32.24
C ALA A 294 27.43 -62.54 32.55
N THR A 295 26.19 -62.34 32.09
CA THR A 295 25.10 -63.30 32.26
C THR A 295 25.42 -64.67 31.64
N LYS A 296 25.97 -64.69 30.42
CA LYS A 296 26.43 -65.94 29.76
C LYS A 296 27.53 -66.63 30.58
N TRP A 297 28.52 -65.89 31.06
CA TRP A 297 29.59 -66.43 31.91
C TRP A 297 29.07 -66.90 33.27
N THR A 298 28.04 -66.27 33.84
CA THR A 298 27.39 -66.74 35.07
C THR A 298 26.67 -68.07 34.86
N TYR A 299 25.91 -68.22 33.77
CA TYR A 299 25.31 -69.51 33.43
C TYR A 299 26.36 -70.58 33.15
N PHE A 300 27.46 -70.22 32.47
CA PHE A 300 28.59 -71.11 32.27
C PHE A 300 29.25 -71.51 33.60
N LEU A 301 29.41 -70.58 34.54
CA LEU A 301 29.94 -70.86 35.89
C LEU A 301 29.03 -71.83 36.65
N ILE A 302 27.71 -71.62 36.63
CA ILE A 302 26.74 -72.52 37.28
C ILE A 302 26.85 -73.93 36.67
N GLY A 303 26.87 -74.04 35.33
CA GLY A 303 27.05 -75.30 34.64
C GLY A 303 28.39 -75.98 34.95
N ALA A 304 29.49 -75.21 34.99
CA ALA A 304 30.81 -75.69 35.34
C ALA A 304 30.87 -76.20 36.79
N VAL A 305 30.24 -75.52 37.74
CA VAL A 305 30.16 -75.96 39.14
C VAL A 305 29.38 -77.27 39.25
N LEU A 306 28.23 -77.38 38.57
CA LEU A 306 27.45 -78.63 38.54
C LEU A 306 28.23 -79.78 37.91
N ALA A 307 28.91 -79.54 36.78
CA ALA A 307 29.76 -80.51 36.13
C ALA A 307 30.94 -80.94 37.00
N LEU A 308 31.56 -80.02 37.74
CA LEU A 308 32.63 -80.30 38.69
C LEU A 308 32.14 -81.14 39.88
N ILE A 309 30.92 -80.88 40.38
CA ILE A 309 30.30 -81.70 41.43
C ILE A 309 30.05 -83.13 40.90
N SER A 310 29.45 -83.27 39.72
CA SER A 310 29.23 -84.56 39.08
C SER A 310 30.53 -85.31 38.82
N ALA A 311 31.55 -84.63 38.28
CA ALA A 311 32.88 -85.20 38.06
C ALA A 311 33.54 -85.62 39.38
N SER A 312 33.38 -84.85 40.46
CA SER A 312 33.89 -85.24 41.78
C SER A 312 33.20 -86.49 42.32
N VAL A 313 31.88 -86.62 42.15
CA VAL A 313 31.13 -87.84 42.54
C VAL A 313 31.59 -89.05 41.73
N ILE A 314 31.73 -88.90 40.41
CA ILE A 314 32.23 -89.97 39.52
C ILE A 314 33.66 -90.35 39.90
N LEU A 315 34.53 -89.37 40.17
CA LEU A 315 35.92 -89.60 40.56
C LEU A 315 36.00 -90.33 41.90
N VAL A 316 35.16 -89.99 42.88
CA VAL A 316 35.06 -90.73 44.14
C VAL A 316 34.60 -92.17 43.91
N LEU A 317 33.60 -92.41 43.04
CA LEU A 317 33.15 -93.77 42.69
C LEU A 317 34.25 -94.57 41.97
N VAL A 318 34.93 -93.97 41.00
CA VAL A 318 36.03 -94.59 40.25
C VAL A 318 37.19 -94.90 41.19
N ILE A 319 37.61 -93.97 42.06
CA ILE A 319 38.65 -94.25 43.06
C ILE A 319 38.20 -95.35 44.02
N HIS A 320 36.94 -95.38 44.46
CA HIS A 320 36.43 -96.42 45.35
C HIS A 320 36.44 -97.81 44.68
N ASP A 321 36.02 -97.90 43.42
CA ASP A 321 36.04 -99.15 42.63
C ASP A 321 37.48 -99.58 42.27
N TYR A 322 38.35 -98.63 41.91
CA TYR A 322 39.77 -98.88 41.62
C TYR A 322 40.57 -99.25 42.88
N SER A 323 40.20 -98.69 44.05
CA SER A 323 40.72 -99.04 45.38
C SER A 323 40.38 -100.47 45.76
N LEU A 324 39.13 -100.90 45.49
CA LEU A 324 38.67 -102.26 45.72
C LEU A 324 39.32 -103.28 44.76
N ASN A 325 39.60 -102.92 43.51
CA ASN A 325 40.05 -103.87 42.48
C ASN A 325 41.57 -103.90 42.20
N VAL A 326 42.36 -102.85 42.52
CA VAL A 326 43.79 -102.81 42.10
C VAL A 326 44.75 -102.25 43.18
N ILE A 327 44.35 -101.29 44.01
CA ILE A 327 45.29 -100.55 44.88
C ILE A 327 45.84 -101.42 46.04
N LYS A 328 45.19 -102.53 46.41
CA LYS A 328 45.73 -103.46 47.40
C LYS A 328 46.99 -104.23 46.95
N LYS A 329 47.42 -104.16 45.68
CA LYS A 329 48.49 -105.04 45.21
C LYS A 329 49.84 -104.43 44.80
N GLU A 330 49.99 -103.21 44.26
CA GLU A 330 51.32 -102.88 43.67
C GLU A 330 51.90 -101.44 43.77
N ILE A 331 51.31 -100.45 44.49
CA ILE A 331 51.93 -99.10 44.58
C ILE A 331 51.81 -98.47 45.99
N PRO A 332 52.84 -98.51 46.87
CA PRO A 332 52.71 -98.10 48.27
C PRO A 332 52.90 -96.59 48.55
N PHE A 333 53.19 -95.76 47.55
CA PHE A 333 53.77 -94.43 47.80
C PHE A 333 52.87 -93.21 47.48
N ILE A 334 51.60 -93.40 47.11
CA ILE A 334 50.65 -92.28 46.94
C ILE A 334 49.39 -92.60 47.73
N SER A 335 49.07 -91.80 48.75
CA SER A 335 47.83 -91.97 49.50
C SER A 335 46.64 -91.53 48.65
N GLU A 336 45.56 -92.30 48.67
CA GLU A 336 44.30 -91.98 47.98
C GLU A 336 43.80 -90.56 48.32
N SER A 337 44.01 -90.13 49.57
CA SER A 337 43.68 -88.79 50.05
C SER A 337 44.48 -87.67 49.39
N PHE A 338 45.74 -87.91 49.00
CA PHE A 338 46.59 -86.87 48.41
C PHE A 338 46.14 -86.51 46.99
N ILE A 339 45.80 -87.50 46.17
CA ILE A 339 45.25 -87.27 44.81
C ILE A 339 43.94 -86.49 44.90
N LEU A 340 43.06 -86.89 45.83
CA LEU A 340 41.75 -86.25 46.03
C LEU A 340 41.90 -84.78 46.48
N ILE A 341 42.78 -84.49 47.44
CA ILE A 341 43.10 -83.12 47.87
C ILE A 341 43.63 -82.26 46.71
N SER A 342 44.50 -82.83 45.87
CA SER A 342 45.14 -82.09 44.77
C SER A 342 44.12 -81.72 43.68
N VAL A 343 43.25 -82.65 43.30
CA VAL A 343 42.18 -82.42 42.31
C VAL A 343 41.15 -81.41 42.83
N ILE A 344 40.72 -81.51 44.09
CA ILE A 344 39.83 -80.53 44.72
C ILE A 344 40.48 -79.13 44.71
N SER A 345 41.75 -79.04 45.07
CA SER A 345 42.48 -77.76 45.09
C SER A 345 42.54 -77.13 43.68
N PHE A 346 42.73 -77.95 42.65
CA PHE A 346 42.71 -77.51 41.26
C PHE A 346 41.31 -77.03 40.81
N PHE A 347 40.24 -77.72 41.21
CA PHE A 347 38.86 -77.30 40.92
C PHE A 347 38.50 -75.97 41.60
N ILE A 348 38.88 -75.78 42.87
CA ILE A 348 38.71 -74.51 43.57
C ILE A 348 39.42 -73.38 42.82
N TYR A 349 40.63 -73.65 42.28
CA TYR A 349 41.36 -72.68 41.48
C TYR A 349 40.62 -72.30 40.19
N ILE A 350 40.07 -73.27 39.44
CA ILE A 350 39.27 -73.02 38.23
C ILE A 350 38.04 -72.16 38.56
N VAL A 351 37.29 -72.52 39.60
CA VAL A 351 36.11 -71.75 40.04
C VAL A 351 36.51 -70.32 40.40
N ARG A 352 37.62 -70.13 41.12
CA ARG A 352 38.14 -68.81 41.48
C ARG A 352 38.46 -67.95 40.24
N VAL A 353 39.04 -68.54 39.19
CA VAL A 353 39.32 -67.85 37.93
C VAL A 353 38.02 -67.45 37.22
N LEU A 354 37.05 -68.36 37.14
CA LEU A 354 35.75 -68.08 36.51
C LEU A 354 34.97 -66.99 37.24
N ILE A 355 34.96 -66.99 38.58
CA ILE A 355 34.36 -65.91 39.39
C ILE A 355 35.03 -64.57 39.07
N LYS A 356 36.36 -64.52 38.93
CA LYS A 356 37.08 -63.29 38.55
C LYS A 356 36.66 -62.79 37.16
N ILE A 357 36.45 -63.67 36.19
CA ILE A 357 36.00 -63.31 34.83
C ILE A 357 34.57 -62.77 34.84
N VAL A 358 33.66 -63.41 35.60
CA VAL A 358 32.27 -62.94 35.77
C VAL A 358 32.24 -61.56 36.45
N MET A 359 32.95 -61.41 37.58
CA MET A 359 33.05 -60.15 38.31
C MET A 359 33.63 -59.03 37.42
N SER A 360 34.65 -59.33 36.62
CA SER A 360 35.23 -58.38 35.69
C SER A 360 34.23 -57.87 34.64
N ASN A 361 33.43 -58.76 34.05
CA ASN A 361 32.43 -58.35 33.06
C ASN A 361 31.26 -57.59 33.71
N HIS A 362 30.88 -57.94 34.94
CA HIS A 362 29.87 -57.20 35.68
C HIS A 362 30.34 -55.79 36.05
N HIS A 363 31.59 -55.66 36.53
CA HIS A 363 32.22 -54.37 36.82
C HIS A 363 32.25 -53.48 35.58
N LEU A 364 32.74 -54.00 34.45
CA LEU A 364 32.74 -53.27 33.16
C LEU A 364 31.33 -52.80 32.75
N ALA A 365 30.32 -53.65 32.90
CA ALA A 365 28.94 -53.29 32.57
C ALA A 365 28.40 -52.17 33.49
N THR A 366 28.72 -52.20 34.78
CA THR A 366 28.30 -51.18 35.74
C THR A 366 29.03 -49.85 35.52
N GLU A 367 30.33 -49.90 35.26
CA GLU A 367 31.15 -48.73 34.93
C GLU A 367 30.67 -48.03 33.64
N TYR A 368 30.40 -48.80 32.57
CA TYR A 368 29.85 -48.22 31.33
C TYR A 368 28.44 -47.64 31.52
N ARG A 369 27.61 -48.22 32.40
CA ARG A 369 26.32 -47.60 32.78
C ARG A 369 26.49 -46.29 33.53
N GLN A 370 27.43 -46.25 34.48
CA GLN A 370 27.72 -45.03 35.24
C GLN A 370 28.22 -43.93 34.31
N LYS A 371 29.08 -44.26 33.34
CA LYS A 371 29.52 -43.33 32.29
C LYS A 371 28.37 -42.86 31.39
N ALA A 372 27.44 -43.74 31.01
CA ALA A 372 26.26 -43.35 30.26
C ALA A 372 25.33 -42.41 31.07
N ALA A 373 25.10 -42.73 32.36
CA ALA A 373 24.31 -41.89 33.26
C ALA A 373 24.95 -40.51 33.49
N LEU A 374 26.27 -40.46 33.65
CA LEU A 374 27.03 -39.21 33.78
C LEU A 374 26.98 -38.39 32.49
N THR A 375 27.06 -39.03 31.33
CA THR A 375 26.92 -38.37 30.01
C THR A 375 25.53 -37.74 29.88
N ARG A 376 24.48 -38.47 30.26
CA ARG A 376 23.09 -37.99 30.26
C ARG A 376 22.85 -36.86 31.27
N PHE A 377 23.46 -36.95 32.44
CA PHE A 377 23.42 -35.89 33.45
C PHE A 377 24.10 -34.61 32.92
N TYR A 378 25.29 -34.73 32.33
CA TYR A 378 25.97 -33.61 31.68
C TYR A 378 25.13 -33.00 30.54
N GLN A 379 24.53 -33.83 29.70
CA GLN A 379 23.60 -33.38 28.66
C GLN A 379 22.42 -32.59 29.24
N SER A 380 21.85 -33.04 30.37
CA SER A 380 20.75 -32.34 31.03
C SER A 380 21.16 -30.98 31.62
N LEU A 381 22.38 -30.87 32.16
CA LEU A 381 22.93 -29.60 32.67
C LEU A 381 23.19 -28.60 31.56
N THR A 382 23.78 -29.05 30.45
CA THR A 382 23.98 -28.21 29.26
C THR A 382 22.65 -27.77 28.65
N TYR A 383 21.65 -28.66 28.60
CA TYR A 383 20.32 -28.32 28.10
C TYR A 383 19.55 -27.33 29.00
N ALA A 384 19.77 -27.39 30.31
CA ALA A 384 19.19 -26.45 31.28
C ALA A 384 19.85 -25.05 31.26
N GLY A 385 20.85 -24.82 30.39
CA GLY A 385 21.55 -23.54 30.27
C GLY A 385 22.44 -23.22 31.47
N THR A 386 22.87 -24.23 32.23
CA THR A 386 23.82 -24.04 33.32
C THR A 386 25.21 -23.82 32.73
N ASP A 387 25.85 -22.69 33.04
CA ASP A 387 27.23 -22.40 32.62
C ASP A 387 28.18 -23.27 33.45
N ILE A 388 28.70 -24.34 32.83
CA ILE A 388 29.61 -25.30 33.47
C ILE A 388 31.02 -24.75 33.26
N ASP A 389 31.69 -24.45 34.37
CA ASP A 389 33.04 -23.89 34.33
C ASP A 389 34.02 -24.81 33.57
N LYS A 390 35.08 -24.23 33.01
CA LYS A 390 36.08 -24.98 32.22
C LYS A 390 36.72 -26.10 33.05
N ASP A 391 36.94 -25.88 34.35
CA ASP A 391 37.54 -26.88 35.22
C ASP A 391 36.55 -28.01 35.52
N GLU A 392 35.27 -27.69 35.75
CA GLU A 392 34.20 -28.69 35.91
C GLU A 392 34.00 -29.54 34.65
N ARG A 393 34.03 -28.91 33.47
CA ARG A 393 33.96 -29.60 32.18
C ARG A 393 35.13 -30.55 31.97
N LEU A 394 36.34 -30.15 32.36
CA LEU A 394 37.53 -30.98 32.28
C LEU A 394 37.41 -32.22 33.18
N ILE A 395 36.90 -32.03 34.42
CA ILE A 395 36.66 -33.13 35.37
C ILE A 395 35.65 -34.14 34.80
N ILE A 396 34.55 -33.66 34.22
CA ILE A 396 33.50 -34.53 33.67
C ILE A 396 34.01 -35.31 32.45
N ILE A 397 34.68 -34.63 31.51
CA ILE A 397 35.28 -35.28 30.32
C ILE A 397 36.29 -36.34 30.77
N ASN A 398 37.16 -36.03 31.73
CA ASN A 398 38.13 -36.99 32.22
C ASN A 398 37.45 -38.21 32.87
N SER A 399 36.45 -38.01 33.72
CA SER A 399 35.67 -39.09 34.33
C SER A 399 35.02 -40.02 33.28
N LEU A 400 34.51 -39.44 32.18
CA LEU A 400 33.92 -40.21 31.07
C LEU A 400 34.94 -41.01 30.26
N PHE A 401 36.12 -40.45 29.99
CA PHE A 401 37.14 -41.08 29.13
C PHE A 401 38.25 -41.82 29.87
N ASN A 402 38.27 -41.80 31.21
CA ASN A 402 39.28 -42.53 31.98
C ASN A 402 39.22 -44.04 31.71
N ARG A 403 40.37 -44.73 31.84
CA ARG A 403 40.46 -46.17 31.62
C ARG A 403 39.62 -46.92 32.66
N VAL A 404 38.88 -47.94 32.21
CA VAL A 404 38.04 -48.75 33.11
C VAL A 404 38.88 -49.86 33.71
N GLU A 405 39.03 -49.86 35.02
CA GLU A 405 39.70 -50.94 35.73
C GLU A 405 38.88 -52.23 35.64
N THR A 406 39.58 -53.34 35.52
CA THR A 406 38.96 -54.67 35.52
C THR A 406 39.51 -55.47 36.67
N GLY A 407 38.72 -56.36 37.27
CA GLY A 407 39.19 -57.27 38.33
C GLY A 407 40.33 -58.21 37.90
N LEU A 408 40.75 -58.17 36.63
CA LEU A 408 41.81 -58.96 36.01
C LEU A 408 43.04 -58.13 35.62
N VAL A 409 42.89 -56.83 35.35
CA VAL A 409 43.98 -55.90 35.00
C VAL A 409 43.87 -54.69 35.92
N LYS A 410 44.79 -54.62 36.89
CA LYS A 410 45.02 -53.42 37.71
C LYS A 410 46.08 -52.57 37.03
N THR A 411 45.80 -51.30 36.84
CA THR A 411 46.78 -50.30 36.38
C THR A 411 47.06 -49.35 37.53
N ASP A 412 48.33 -49.01 37.76
CA ASP A 412 48.73 -48.04 38.78
C ASP A 412 48.16 -46.66 38.42
N THR A 413 47.08 -46.26 39.09
CA THR A 413 46.31 -45.03 38.85
C THR A 413 46.99 -43.75 39.34
N SER A 414 48.16 -43.85 39.99
CA SER A 414 48.83 -42.70 40.62
C SER A 414 49.35 -41.65 39.64
N ASN A 415 49.83 -42.06 38.47
CA ASN A 415 50.42 -41.12 37.50
C ASN A 415 49.38 -40.23 36.79
N ASP A 416 48.17 -40.74 36.55
CA ASP A 416 47.15 -40.01 35.80
C ASP A 416 46.52 -38.90 36.67
N SER A 417 46.32 -39.14 37.97
CA SER A 417 45.85 -38.14 38.95
C SER A 417 46.82 -36.96 39.14
N ASP A 418 48.14 -37.24 39.13
CA ASP A 418 49.16 -36.20 39.30
C ASP A 418 49.28 -35.30 38.06
N THR A 419 49.12 -35.86 36.86
CA THR A 419 49.04 -35.05 35.63
C THR A 419 47.81 -34.13 35.59
N ILE A 420 46.69 -34.53 36.22
CA ILE A 420 45.47 -33.73 36.29
C ILE A 420 45.62 -32.58 37.29
N LEU A 421 46.18 -32.84 38.48
CA LEU A 421 46.51 -31.79 39.44
C LEU A 421 47.48 -30.78 38.86
N ALA A 422 48.44 -31.22 38.02
CA ALA A 422 49.36 -30.33 37.31
C ALA A 422 48.68 -29.47 36.21
N ILE A 423 47.63 -29.97 35.55
CA ILE A 423 46.88 -29.20 34.53
C ILE A 423 45.91 -28.21 35.20
N LEU A 424 45.16 -28.65 36.22
CA LEU A 424 44.24 -27.80 36.97
C LEU A 424 45.00 -26.68 37.72
N SER A 425 46.12 -26.99 38.37
CA SER A 425 46.95 -25.96 39.05
C SER A 425 47.57 -24.93 38.09
N LYS A 426 47.70 -25.25 36.80
CA LYS A 426 48.23 -24.33 35.78
C LYS A 426 47.18 -23.35 35.24
N ASN A 427 45.88 -23.69 35.36
CA ASN A 427 44.76 -22.83 34.96
C ASN A 427 44.28 -21.88 36.08
N ILE A 428 44.69 -22.08 37.34
CA ILE A 428 44.37 -21.20 38.48
C ILE A 428 45.32 -19.99 38.52
N LYS A 429 45.44 -19.23 37.41
CA LYS A 429 46.27 -18.02 37.39
C LYS A 429 45.57 -16.82 36.75
#